data_AF-A0A2N6DXF1-F1
#
_entry.id   AF-A0A2N6DXF1-F1
#
_cell.length_a   1.000
_cell.length_b   1.000
_cell.length_c   1.000
_cell.angle_alpha   90.00
_cell.angle_beta   90.00
_cell.angle_gamma   90.00
#
_symmetry.space_group_name_H-M   'P 1'
#
loop_
_entity.id
_entity.type
_entity.pdbx_description
1 polymer ?
#
loop_
_entity_poly.entity_id
_entity_poly.type
_entity_poly.pdbx_seq_one_letter_code
_entity_poly.pdbx_strand_id
1 'polypeptide(L)'
;MRVVTWLHYGLLLLALTISGCTSSRLDSLGKIATKITSPAETPAEQTRQKVERFLAKGSLPEAQAEILAARDKEVAELSLADLYTEVGNRLLQKAEQAGSARQFDKAGRLYSLALEIYPVNTQIQSTLALSRLEISTRIDQCVDELMKSGLLAYRAGELVDAVGIWKKIASFYPNHSPSETAITTAEQQLKNLEKFTPDKPL
;
A
#
# COMPACT_ATOMS: atom_id res chain seq x y z
N MET A 1 -55.11 3.22 0.47
CA MET A 1 -55.72 4.21 1.38
C MET A 1 -54.60 5.04 2.02
N ARG A 2 -54.67 6.38 1.87
CA ARG A 2 -53.86 7.45 2.52
C ARG A 2 -52.36 7.46 2.15
N VAL A 3 -51.86 8.24 1.17
CA VAL A 3 -51.82 9.71 0.99
C VAL A 3 -51.37 10.43 2.26
N VAL A 4 -50.16 11.01 2.25
CA VAL A 4 -49.83 12.40 2.66
C VAL A 4 -48.44 12.77 2.09
N THR A 5 -48.46 13.62 1.07
CA THR A 5 -47.39 14.50 0.55
C THR A 5 -47.08 15.66 1.52
N TRP A 6 -46.19 16.61 1.14
CA TRP A 6 -45.88 17.95 1.72
C TRP A 6 -44.43 18.01 2.23
N LEU A 7 -43.60 19.06 2.07
CA LEU A 7 -43.71 20.44 1.57
C LEU A 7 -42.25 20.90 1.34
N HIS A 8 -41.78 21.18 0.13
CA HIS A 8 -41.54 22.55 -0.39
C HIS A 8 -41.08 23.60 0.64
N TYR A 9 -39.77 23.80 0.74
CA TYR A 9 -39.08 25.04 1.13
C TYR A 9 -37.85 25.12 0.24
N GLY A 10 -37.46 26.22 -0.40
CA GLY A 10 -37.89 27.60 -0.32
C GLY A 10 -36.78 28.37 -1.01
N LEU A 11 -37.00 28.71 -2.27
CA LEU A 11 -36.18 29.58 -3.09
C LEU A 11 -36.20 30.99 -2.48
N LEU A 12 -35.06 31.54 -2.06
CA LEU A 12 -34.91 32.99 -2.00
C LEU A 12 -33.49 33.42 -2.39
N LEU A 13 -33.47 34.09 -3.54
CA LEU A 13 -32.37 34.87 -4.09
C LEU A 13 -31.99 36.01 -3.14
N LEU A 14 -30.69 36.23 -2.95
CA LEU A 14 -30.17 37.58 -2.75
C LEU A 14 -28.81 37.70 -3.43
N ALA A 15 -28.84 38.03 -4.72
CA ALA A 15 -27.69 38.57 -5.44
C ALA A 15 -27.56 40.05 -5.06
N LEU A 16 -26.47 40.41 -4.40
CA LEU A 16 -26.11 41.80 -4.15
C LEU A 16 -24.78 42.08 -4.84
N THR A 17 -24.90 42.60 -6.06
CA THR A 17 -23.83 43.17 -6.86
C THR A 17 -23.52 44.56 -6.33
N ILE A 18 -22.36 44.75 -5.72
CA ILE A 18 -21.80 46.10 -5.51
C ILE A 18 -20.69 46.28 -6.53
N SER A 19 -21.05 46.89 -7.65
CA SER A 19 -20.14 47.54 -8.58
C SER A 19 -19.56 48.78 -7.91
N GLY A 20 -18.31 48.69 -7.45
CA GLY A 20 -17.51 49.82 -7.00
C GLY A 20 -16.31 50.00 -7.91
N CYS A 21 -16.49 50.71 -9.02
CA CYS A 21 -15.38 51.24 -9.81
C CYS A 21 -14.89 52.53 -9.16
N THR A 22 -13.73 52.49 -8.52
CA THR A 22 -12.90 53.70 -8.30
C THR A 22 -11.54 53.45 -8.91
N SER A 23 -11.39 53.99 -10.11
CA SER A 23 -10.13 54.17 -10.80
C SER A 23 -9.31 55.26 -10.10
N SER A 24 -8.26 54.87 -9.40
CA SER A 24 -7.14 55.75 -9.10
C SER A 24 -5.87 55.07 -9.58
N ARG A 25 -5.45 55.47 -10.79
CA ARG A 25 -4.08 55.34 -11.26
C ARG A 25 -3.20 56.15 -10.31
N LEU A 26 -2.33 55.46 -9.59
CA LEU A 26 -1.14 56.07 -9.01
C LEU A 26 0.05 55.43 -9.70
N ASP A 27 0.80 56.31 -10.33
CA ASP A 27 1.95 56.07 -11.17
C ASP A 27 3.05 55.27 -10.46
N SER A 28 3.65 54.38 -11.24
CA SER A 28 5.10 54.25 -11.37
C SER A 28 5.90 54.42 -10.07
N LEU A 29 5.93 53.36 -9.27
CA LEU A 29 7.10 53.04 -8.46
C LEU A 29 7.55 51.62 -8.79
N GLY A 30 8.72 51.56 -9.43
CA GLY A 30 9.69 50.47 -9.36
C GLY A 30 9.15 49.05 -9.39
N LYS A 31 9.25 48.42 -10.56
CA LYS A 31 9.40 46.97 -10.68
C LYS A 31 10.60 46.51 -9.84
N ILE A 32 10.36 46.23 -8.57
CA ILE A 32 11.03 45.14 -7.87
C ILE A 32 9.91 44.21 -7.46
N ALA A 33 9.33 43.53 -8.46
CA ALA A 33 8.70 42.25 -8.21
C ALA A 33 9.84 41.33 -7.77
N THR A 34 10.17 41.37 -6.48
CA THR A 34 10.84 40.27 -5.81
C THR A 34 9.98 39.06 -6.14
N LYS A 35 10.46 38.26 -7.09
CA LYS A 35 10.09 36.87 -7.23
C LYS A 35 10.32 36.30 -5.84
N ILE A 36 9.25 36.21 -5.04
CA ILE A 36 9.26 35.43 -3.82
C ILE A 36 9.38 34.00 -4.34
N THR A 37 10.62 33.60 -4.64
CA THR A 37 10.99 32.20 -4.70
C THR A 37 10.55 31.65 -3.36
N SER A 38 9.50 30.82 -3.39
CA SER A 38 9.11 30.00 -2.26
C SER A 38 10.39 29.49 -1.59
N PRO A 39 10.52 29.60 -0.25
CA PRO A 39 11.64 28.99 0.46
C PRO A 39 11.80 27.56 -0.06
N ALA A 40 13.03 27.14 -0.38
CA ALA A 40 13.29 25.80 -0.87
C ALA A 40 12.59 24.80 0.07
N GLU A 41 11.63 24.05 -0.47
CA GLU A 41 10.85 23.09 0.32
C GLU A 41 11.82 22.13 1.02
N THR A 42 11.62 21.90 2.32
CA THR A 42 12.47 20.98 3.07
C THR A 42 12.33 19.57 2.49
N PRO A 43 13.33 18.70 2.63
CA PRO A 43 13.22 17.30 2.18
C PRO A 43 12.00 16.57 2.76
N ALA A 44 11.61 16.89 3.99
CA ALA A 44 10.41 16.36 4.63
C ALA A 44 9.12 16.84 3.94
N GLU A 45 9.03 18.12 3.59
CA GLU A 45 7.88 18.69 2.90
C GLU A 45 7.72 18.10 1.49
N GLN A 46 8.82 17.94 0.75
CA GLN A 46 8.80 17.30 -0.57
C GLN A 46 8.32 15.84 -0.48
N THR A 47 8.77 15.12 0.54
CA THR A 47 8.34 13.73 0.80
C THR A 47 6.84 13.70 1.09
N ARG A 48 6.37 14.59 1.97
CA ARG A 48 4.95 14.71 2.34
C ARG A 48 4.06 14.92 1.11
N GLN A 49 4.39 15.90 0.27
CA GLN A 49 3.59 16.17 -0.93
C GLN A 49 3.48 14.96 -1.86
N LYS A 50 4.57 14.18 -2.02
CA LYS A 50 4.54 12.98 -2.85
C LYS A 50 3.71 11.86 -2.23
N VAL A 51 3.91 11.58 -0.94
CA VAL A 51 3.14 10.57 -0.20
C VAL A 51 1.65 10.89 -0.26
N GLU A 52 1.26 12.14 -0.01
CA GLU A 52 -0.14 12.58 -0.08
C GLU A 52 -0.74 12.40 -1.49
N ARG A 53 0.02 12.69 -2.55
CA ARG A 53 -0.41 12.42 -3.93
C ARG A 53 -0.63 10.94 -4.20
N PHE A 54 0.21 10.06 -3.66
CA PHE A 54 0.03 8.60 -3.80
C PHE A 54 -1.14 8.09 -2.96
N LEU A 55 -1.32 8.60 -1.74
CA LEU A 55 -2.46 8.30 -0.88
C LEU A 55 -3.79 8.71 -1.52
N ALA A 56 -3.85 9.88 -2.17
CA ALA A 56 -5.02 10.33 -2.91
C ALA A 56 -5.40 9.39 -4.07
N LYS A 57 -4.42 8.67 -4.64
CA LYS A 57 -4.63 7.66 -5.69
C LYS A 57 -4.90 6.25 -5.15
N GLY A 58 -4.77 6.04 -3.83
CA GLY A 58 -4.84 4.71 -3.21
C GLY A 58 -3.57 3.85 -3.43
N SER A 59 -2.49 4.46 -3.91
CA SER A 59 -1.20 3.83 -4.22
C SER A 59 -0.35 3.67 -2.96
N LEU A 60 -0.68 2.67 -2.13
CA LEU A 60 0.05 2.42 -0.88
C LEU A 60 1.52 1.97 -1.08
N PRO A 61 1.87 1.10 -2.05
CA PRO A 61 3.27 0.74 -2.28
C PRO A 61 4.15 1.94 -2.64
N GLU A 62 3.65 2.86 -3.47
CA GLU A 62 4.40 4.05 -3.87
C GLU A 62 4.52 5.06 -2.72
N ALA A 63 3.47 5.20 -1.89
CA ALA A 63 3.54 5.99 -0.66
C ALA A 63 4.59 5.43 0.31
N GLN A 64 4.61 4.11 0.48
CA GLN A 64 5.59 3.39 1.30
C GLN A 64 7.02 3.58 0.78
N ALA A 65 7.22 3.48 -0.53
CA ALA A 65 8.53 3.66 -1.16
C ALA A 65 9.09 5.07 -0.98
N GLU A 66 8.26 6.12 -1.01
CA GLU A 66 8.73 7.49 -0.75
C GLU A 66 9.13 7.70 0.72
N ILE A 67 8.46 7.04 1.68
CA ILE A 67 8.89 7.05 3.10
C ILE A 67 10.25 6.37 3.25
N LEU A 68 10.45 5.20 2.60
CA LEU A 68 11.76 4.52 2.59
C LEU A 68 12.84 5.41 1.98
N ALA A 69 12.57 6.04 0.84
CA ALA A 69 13.51 6.94 0.18
C ALA A 69 13.85 8.17 1.03
N ALA A 70 12.94 8.64 1.87
CA ALA A 70 13.20 9.72 2.83
C ALA A 70 14.08 9.24 3.98
N ARG A 71 13.85 8.03 4.50
CA ARG A 71 14.71 7.39 5.50
C ARG A 71 16.14 7.21 5.01
N ASP A 72 16.31 6.77 3.76
CA ASP A 72 17.64 6.60 3.13
C ASP A 72 18.38 7.93 2.92
N LYS A 73 17.64 9.04 2.89
CA LYS A 73 18.18 10.42 2.86
C LYS A 73 18.30 11.04 4.25
N GLU A 74 18.18 10.22 5.30
CA GLU A 74 18.30 10.64 6.71
C GLU A 74 17.28 11.73 7.11
N VAL A 75 16.11 11.77 6.46
CA VAL A 75 15.01 12.63 6.91
C VAL A 75 14.53 12.11 8.26
N ALA A 76 14.51 13.00 9.26
CA ALA A 76 14.14 12.62 10.63
C ALA A 76 12.73 12.02 10.68
N GLU A 77 12.59 10.79 11.21
CA GLU A 77 11.31 10.07 11.27
C GLU A 77 10.19 10.90 11.92
N LEU A 78 10.50 11.64 13.00
CA LEU A 78 9.53 12.48 13.69
C LEU A 78 8.93 13.59 12.81
N SER A 79 9.65 14.06 11.79
CA SER A 79 9.14 15.07 10.84
C SER A 79 8.08 14.49 9.88
N LEU A 80 8.00 13.16 9.78
CA LEU A 80 7.07 12.41 8.94
C LEU A 80 6.14 11.50 9.78
N ALA A 81 6.06 11.72 11.09
CA ALA A 81 5.39 10.80 12.02
C ALA A 81 3.96 10.45 11.60
N ASP A 82 3.19 11.44 11.16
CA ASP A 82 1.82 11.26 10.68
C ASP A 82 1.74 10.39 9.42
N LEU A 83 2.73 10.50 8.52
CA LEU A 83 2.79 9.68 7.31
C LEU A 83 3.14 8.23 7.62
N TYR A 84 4.06 7.98 8.56
CA TYR A 84 4.36 6.63 9.04
C TYR A 84 3.09 5.98 9.63
N THR A 85 2.39 6.70 10.50
CA THR A 85 1.15 6.22 11.12
C THR A 85 0.08 5.95 10.07
N GLU A 86 -0.17 6.88 9.14
CA GLU A 86 -1.24 6.78 8.15
C GLU A 86 -0.97 5.67 7.13
N VAL A 87 0.21 5.65 6.51
CA VAL A 87 0.57 4.64 5.50
C VAL A 87 0.65 3.26 6.15
N GLY A 88 1.31 3.16 7.32
CA GLY A 88 1.41 1.91 8.08
C GLY A 88 0.04 1.33 8.42
N ASN A 89 -0.84 2.10 9.05
CA ASN A 89 -2.16 1.62 9.46
C ASN A 89 -3.07 1.27 8.26
N ARG A 90 -2.97 2.00 7.13
CA ARG A 90 -3.70 1.62 5.91
C ARG A 90 -3.20 0.31 5.31
N LEU A 91 -1.88 0.09 5.28
CA LEU A 91 -1.31 -1.19 4.83
C LEU A 91 -1.80 -2.34 5.73
N LEU A 92 -1.75 -2.17 7.05
CA LEU A 92 -2.22 -3.18 8.01
C LEU A 92 -3.71 -3.47 7.84
N GLN A 93 -4.54 -2.43 7.70
CA GLN A 93 -5.98 -2.60 7.47
C GLN A 93 -6.26 -3.36 6.16
N LYS A 94 -5.56 -3.02 5.07
CA LYS A 94 -5.73 -3.71 3.78
C LYS A 94 -5.21 -5.14 3.82
N ALA A 95 -4.15 -5.40 4.57
CA ALA A 95 -3.61 -6.74 4.76
C ALA A 95 -4.63 -7.62 5.49
N GLU A 96 -5.23 -7.12 6.58
CA GLU A 96 -6.26 -7.82 7.34
C GLU A 96 -7.51 -8.13 6.48
N GLN A 97 -7.95 -7.17 5.66
CA GLN A 97 -9.04 -7.37 4.71
C GLN A 97 -8.72 -8.47 3.69
N ALA A 98 -7.48 -8.49 3.16
CA ALA A 98 -7.04 -9.51 2.23
C ALA A 98 -6.96 -10.90 2.90
N GLY A 99 -6.44 -10.97 4.13
CA GLY A 99 -6.36 -12.20 4.92
C GLY A 99 -7.75 -12.78 5.21
N SER A 100 -8.69 -11.93 5.63
CA SER A 100 -10.10 -12.29 5.84
C SER A 100 -10.77 -12.82 4.56
N ALA A 101 -10.37 -12.30 3.39
CA ALA A 101 -10.81 -12.78 2.08
C ALA A 101 -10.02 -14.00 1.57
N ARG A 102 -9.14 -14.60 2.38
CA ARG A 102 -8.23 -15.72 2.04
C ARG A 102 -7.28 -15.42 0.88
N GLN A 103 -7.00 -14.15 0.62
CA GLN A 103 -6.01 -13.69 -0.36
C GLN A 103 -4.63 -13.59 0.32
N PHE A 104 -4.10 -14.72 0.78
CA PHE A 104 -2.91 -14.76 1.64
C PHE A 104 -1.64 -14.24 0.96
N ASP A 105 -1.54 -14.35 -0.37
CA ASP A 105 -0.44 -13.75 -1.12
C ASP A 105 -0.48 -12.22 -1.08
N LYS A 106 -1.68 -11.64 -1.20
CA LYS A 106 -1.89 -10.18 -1.12
C LYS A 106 -1.72 -9.68 0.31
N ALA A 107 -2.26 -10.41 1.28
CA ALA A 107 -2.11 -10.10 2.70
C ALA A 107 -0.63 -10.09 3.10
N GLY A 108 0.12 -11.14 2.74
CA GLY A 108 1.56 -11.25 3.01
C GLY A 108 2.36 -10.09 2.42
N ARG A 109 2.10 -9.71 1.16
CA ARG A 109 2.74 -8.53 0.54
C ARG A 109 2.46 -7.24 1.30
N LEU A 110 1.22 -7.00 1.72
CA LEU A 110 0.85 -5.78 2.43
C LEU A 110 1.43 -5.72 3.85
N TYR A 111 1.46 -6.84 4.58
CA TYR A 111 2.15 -6.91 5.87
C TYR A 111 3.66 -6.70 5.72
N SER A 112 4.28 -7.27 4.67
CA SER A 112 5.71 -7.09 4.38
C SER A 112 6.04 -5.62 4.09
N LEU A 113 5.25 -4.94 3.26
CA LEU A 113 5.39 -3.50 3.02
C LEU A 113 5.27 -2.67 4.31
N ALA A 114 4.32 -3.01 5.21
CA ALA A 114 4.17 -2.35 6.49
C ALA A 114 5.38 -2.58 7.42
N LEU A 115 5.96 -3.79 7.38
CA LEU A 115 7.13 -4.16 8.16
C LEU A 115 8.39 -3.40 7.70
N GLU A 116 8.54 -3.16 6.40
CA GLU A 116 9.70 -2.45 5.83
C GLU A 116 9.79 -0.98 6.26
N ILE A 117 8.64 -0.30 6.41
CA ILE A 117 8.56 1.08 6.94
C ILE A 117 8.31 1.13 8.45
N TYR A 118 8.41 0.01 9.15
CA TYR A 118 8.17 0.02 10.59
C TYR A 118 9.16 0.99 11.28
N PRO A 119 8.67 2.00 12.02
CA PRO A 119 9.50 3.10 12.51
C PRO A 119 10.46 2.63 13.61
N VAL A 120 11.65 3.24 13.67
CA VAL A 120 12.60 3.00 14.77
C VAL A 120 12.18 3.78 16.02
N ASN A 121 11.60 4.98 15.82
CA ASN A 121 11.14 5.83 16.90
C ASN A 121 9.94 5.23 17.66
N THR A 122 10.10 5.02 18.97
CA THR A 122 9.10 4.38 19.84
C THR A 122 7.80 5.18 19.99
N GLN A 123 7.85 6.51 19.84
CA GLN A 123 6.66 7.36 19.85
C GLN A 123 5.79 7.12 18.63
N ILE A 124 6.39 6.85 17.47
CA ILE A 124 5.62 6.52 16.25
C ILE A 124 5.12 5.08 16.35
N GLN A 125 5.95 4.14 16.86
CA GLN A 125 5.54 2.74 17.03
C GLN A 125 4.24 2.59 17.83
N SER A 126 4.05 3.39 18.90
CA SER A 126 2.83 3.32 19.73
C SER A 126 1.56 3.81 19.04
N THR A 127 1.68 4.44 17.86
CA THR A 127 0.54 4.88 17.03
C THR A 127 0.11 3.86 15.98
N LEU A 128 0.92 2.81 15.77
CA LEU A 128 0.59 1.75 14.82
C LEU A 128 -0.36 0.73 15.45
N ALA A 129 -1.26 0.19 14.63
CA ALA A 129 -2.28 -0.77 15.06
C ALA A 129 -1.69 -2.12 15.48
N LEU A 130 -0.53 -2.49 14.93
CA LEU A 130 0.19 -3.73 15.25
C LEU A 130 1.65 -3.42 15.55
N SER A 131 2.21 -4.16 16.50
CA SER A 131 3.64 -4.19 16.75
C SER A 131 4.41 -4.91 15.65
N ARG A 132 5.73 -4.68 15.59
CA ARG A 132 6.64 -5.35 14.65
C ARG A 132 6.52 -6.87 14.72
N LEU A 133 6.42 -7.42 15.93
CA LEU A 133 6.30 -8.86 16.17
C LEU A 133 4.98 -9.38 15.62
N GLU A 134 3.87 -8.70 15.90
CA GLU A 134 2.55 -9.09 15.38
C GLU A 134 2.53 -9.07 13.84
N ILE A 135 3.12 -8.05 13.19
CA ILE A 135 3.22 -8.00 11.73
C ILE A 135 4.00 -9.21 11.20
N SER A 136 5.14 -9.55 11.82
CA SER A 136 5.91 -10.74 11.45
C SER A 136 5.09 -12.02 11.60
N THR A 137 4.37 -12.18 12.72
CA THR A 137 3.50 -13.33 12.95
C THR A 137 2.37 -13.42 11.91
N ARG A 138 1.82 -12.29 11.45
CA ARG A 138 0.83 -12.28 10.36
C ARG A 138 1.42 -12.69 9.01
N ILE A 139 2.67 -12.34 8.74
CA ILE A 139 3.40 -12.83 7.56
C ILE A 139 3.54 -14.35 7.62
N ASP A 140 3.99 -14.89 8.76
CA ASP A 140 4.14 -16.34 8.96
C ASP A 140 2.81 -17.08 8.77
N GLN A 141 1.71 -16.53 9.27
CA GLN A 141 0.37 -17.09 9.05
C GLN A 141 -0.01 -17.14 7.55
N CYS A 142 0.33 -16.09 6.77
CA CYS A 142 0.09 -16.10 5.33
C CYS A 142 0.93 -17.19 4.62
N VAL A 143 2.16 -17.40 5.08
CA VAL A 143 3.07 -18.45 4.58
C VAL A 143 2.48 -19.82 4.86
N ASP A 144 2.07 -20.08 6.11
CA ASP A 144 1.52 -21.37 6.53
C ASP A 144 0.28 -21.76 5.70
N GLU A 145 -0.63 -20.81 5.46
CA GLU A 145 -1.82 -21.07 4.64
C GLU A 145 -1.46 -21.35 3.17
N LEU A 146 -0.49 -20.64 2.59
CA LEU A 146 0.01 -20.93 1.24
C LEU A 146 0.74 -22.29 1.17
N MET A 147 1.56 -22.61 2.17
CA MET A 147 2.24 -23.90 2.26
C MET A 147 1.24 -25.06 2.31
N LYS A 148 0.21 -24.92 3.16
CA LYS A 148 -0.88 -25.89 3.28
C LYS A 148 -1.66 -26.03 1.97
N SER A 149 -2.02 -24.92 1.33
CA SER A 149 -2.74 -24.95 0.04
C SER A 149 -1.91 -25.62 -1.06
N GLY A 150 -0.62 -25.32 -1.15
CA GLY A 150 0.27 -25.97 -2.13
C GLY A 150 0.45 -27.46 -1.86
N LEU A 151 0.52 -27.86 -0.58
CA LEU A 151 0.59 -29.28 -0.20
C LEU A 151 -0.68 -30.06 -0.58
N LEU A 152 -1.86 -29.43 -0.51
CA LEU A 152 -3.11 -30.04 -0.96
C LEU A 152 -3.09 -30.30 -2.47
N ALA A 153 -2.73 -29.30 -3.27
CA ALA A 153 -2.58 -29.45 -4.73
C ALA A 153 -1.54 -30.52 -5.09
N TYR A 154 -0.39 -30.50 -4.40
CA TYR A 154 0.66 -31.49 -4.59
C TYR A 154 0.16 -32.92 -4.33
N ARG A 155 -0.61 -33.14 -3.25
CA ARG A 155 -1.19 -34.45 -2.92
C ARG A 155 -2.27 -34.90 -3.91
N ALA A 156 -2.92 -33.96 -4.58
CA ALA A 156 -3.86 -34.24 -5.67
C ALA A 156 -3.16 -34.58 -7.00
N GLY A 157 -1.83 -34.49 -7.07
CA GLY A 157 -1.07 -34.64 -8.31
C GLY A 157 -1.05 -33.39 -9.19
N GLU A 158 -1.63 -32.28 -8.71
CA GLU A 158 -1.68 -30.98 -9.39
C GLU A 158 -0.35 -30.22 -9.18
N LEU A 159 0.74 -30.79 -9.69
CA LEU A 159 2.09 -30.30 -9.39
C LEU A 159 2.34 -28.87 -9.90
N VAL A 160 1.75 -28.50 -11.05
CA VAL A 160 1.86 -27.13 -11.60
C VAL A 160 1.21 -26.11 -10.66
N ASP A 161 0.02 -26.43 -10.14
CA ASP A 161 -0.70 -25.56 -9.21
C ASP A 161 0.01 -25.45 -7.87
N ALA A 162 0.54 -26.56 -7.34
CA ALA A 162 1.35 -26.57 -6.13
C ALA A 162 2.56 -25.62 -6.22
N VAL A 163 3.34 -25.73 -7.31
CA VAL A 163 4.47 -24.83 -7.59
C VAL A 163 4.00 -23.38 -7.69
N GLY A 164 2.91 -23.12 -8.41
CA GLY A 164 2.34 -21.78 -8.55
C GLY A 164 1.93 -21.17 -7.21
N ILE A 165 1.36 -21.95 -6.29
CA ILE A 165 0.99 -21.51 -4.95
C ILE A 165 2.23 -21.16 -4.12
N TRP A 166 3.21 -22.06 -4.04
CA TRP A 166 4.42 -21.82 -3.24
C TRP A 166 5.25 -20.65 -3.76
N LYS A 167 5.31 -20.42 -5.08
CA LYS A 167 5.99 -19.25 -5.67
C LYS A 167 5.41 -17.92 -5.22
N LYS A 168 4.13 -17.86 -4.79
CA LYS A 168 3.55 -16.63 -4.24
C LYS A 168 4.23 -16.18 -2.95
N ILE A 169 4.79 -17.10 -2.17
CA ILE A 169 5.49 -16.80 -0.91
C ILE A 169 6.71 -15.92 -1.17
N ALA A 170 7.48 -16.20 -2.23
CA ALA A 170 8.68 -15.44 -2.59
C ALA A 170 8.40 -13.95 -2.87
N SER A 171 7.16 -13.57 -3.19
CA SER A 171 6.79 -12.17 -3.43
C SER A 171 6.77 -11.30 -2.17
N PHE A 172 6.78 -11.90 -0.98
CA PHE A 172 6.76 -11.17 0.29
C PHE A 172 7.65 -11.77 1.39
N TYR A 173 8.15 -12.99 1.18
CA TYR A 173 9.15 -13.65 2.03
C TYR A 173 10.22 -14.32 1.15
N PRO A 174 11.12 -13.53 0.52
CA PRO A 174 12.24 -14.09 -0.24
C PRO A 174 13.15 -14.82 0.75
N ASN A 175 13.63 -16.02 0.42
CA ASN A 175 14.42 -16.91 1.30
C ASN A 175 13.61 -17.79 2.27
N HIS A 176 12.31 -18.03 2.00
CA HIS A 176 11.56 -19.03 2.74
C HIS A 176 11.94 -20.46 2.28
N SER A 177 13.00 -21.01 2.90
CA SER A 177 13.61 -22.31 2.57
C SER A 177 12.64 -23.48 2.39
N PRO A 178 11.57 -23.65 3.22
CA PRO A 178 10.61 -24.73 3.01
C PRO A 178 9.87 -24.62 1.67
N SER A 179 9.49 -23.42 1.25
CA SER A 179 8.81 -23.22 -0.05
C SER A 179 9.72 -23.49 -1.23
N GLU A 180 10.99 -23.08 -1.16
CA GLU A 180 12.00 -23.33 -2.19
C GLU A 180 12.26 -24.83 -2.38
N THR A 181 12.36 -25.55 -1.27
CA THR A 181 12.53 -27.01 -1.26
C THR A 181 11.31 -27.71 -1.88
N ALA A 182 10.11 -27.25 -1.53
CA ALA A 182 8.86 -27.80 -2.06
C ALA A 182 8.73 -27.55 -3.57
N ILE A 183 9.02 -26.33 -4.03
CA ILE A 183 9.07 -25.96 -5.46
C ILE A 183 10.04 -26.86 -6.22
N THR A 184 11.28 -26.96 -5.75
CA THR A 184 12.33 -27.77 -6.40
C THR A 184 11.90 -29.23 -6.53
N THR A 185 11.31 -29.79 -5.47
CA THR A 185 10.82 -31.17 -5.46
C THR A 185 9.72 -31.39 -6.50
N ALA A 186 8.70 -30.52 -6.52
CA ALA A 186 7.58 -30.64 -7.44
C ALA A 186 8.00 -30.40 -8.90
N GLU A 187 8.90 -29.44 -9.16
CA GLU A 187 9.45 -29.20 -10.50
C GLU A 187 10.28 -30.40 -11.00
N GLN A 188 11.04 -31.07 -10.12
CA GLN A 188 11.75 -32.30 -10.50
C GLN A 188 10.79 -33.44 -10.86
N GLN A 189 9.68 -33.56 -10.13
CA GLN A 189 8.66 -34.57 -10.46
C GLN A 189 7.95 -34.28 -11.77
N LEU A 190 7.59 -33.01 -12.04
CA LEU A 190 7.04 -32.60 -13.33
C LEU A 190 7.95 -33.00 -14.49
N LYS A 191 9.25 -32.67 -14.40
CA LYS A 191 10.25 -33.04 -15.41
C LYS A 191 10.38 -34.55 -15.60
N ASN A 192 10.20 -35.34 -14.54
CA ASN A 192 10.23 -36.79 -14.64
C ASN A 192 8.98 -37.30 -15.36
N LEU A 193 7.79 -36.79 -15.02
CA LEU A 193 6.54 -37.17 -15.67
C LEU A 193 6.56 -36.86 -17.17
N GLU A 194 7.06 -35.70 -17.57
CA GLU A 194 7.22 -35.32 -18.99
C GLU A 194 8.08 -36.32 -19.78
N LYS A 195 9.10 -36.91 -19.15
CA LYS A 195 9.96 -37.93 -19.78
C LYS A 195 9.27 -39.29 -19.91
N PHE A 196 8.25 -39.57 -19.10
CA PHE A 196 7.54 -40.85 -19.06
C PHE A 196 6.15 -40.80 -19.70
N THR A 197 5.73 -39.67 -20.25
CA THR A 197 4.59 -39.57 -21.16
C THR A 197 5.08 -39.59 -22.62
N PRO A 198 5.32 -40.77 -23.23
CA PRO A 198 5.53 -40.85 -24.67
C PRO A 198 4.22 -40.42 -25.35
N ASP A 199 4.35 -39.55 -26.36
CA ASP A 199 3.29 -38.95 -27.18
C ASP A 199 1.86 -39.46 -26.99
N LYS A 200 0.96 -38.54 -26.61
CA LYS A 200 -0.48 -38.69 -26.86
C LYS A 200 -0.64 -38.86 -28.40
N PRO A 201 -1.25 -39.94 -28.90
CA PRO A 201 -1.36 -40.15 -30.35
C PRO A 201 -2.21 -39.05 -31.00
N LEU A 202 -1.80 -38.68 -32.22
CA LEU A 202 -2.38 -37.68 -33.14
C LEU A 202 -3.92 -37.75 -33.26
#